data_AF-C8PE97-F1
#
_entry.id   AF-C8PE97-F1
#
_cell.length_a   1.000
_cell.length_b   1.000
_cell.length_c   1.000
_cell.angle_alpha   90.00
_cell.angle_beta   90.00
_cell.angle_gamma   90.00
#
_symmetry.space_group_name_H-M   'P 1'
#
loop_
_entity.id
_entity.type
_entity.pdbx_description
1 polymer ?
#
loop_
_entity_poly.entity_id
_entity_poly.type
_entity_poly.pdbx_seq_one_letter_code
_entity_poly.pdbx_strand_id
1 'polypeptide(L)'
;MIFLILATICAFIILILFSTLNTEKNTKIGNYTITNYKRTKKQEQCNKYIQENKNLIKQDKQTDLYEIYKQIKIENITKQKMISKRKKGTEYELYIAKYFRNEGYKIYMNGLNNGKKDDGIDVICHKDKETILIQCKNWKYPIEQKDIRAFIGDCHVYINKNAAFLRNRKIRKIFITSNEETKKAVELYVKENQAEVEYITIPMFD
;
A
#
# COMPACT_ATOMS: atom_id res chain seq x y z
N MET A 1 60.79 9.56 -35.96
CA MET A 1 59.43 9.42 -36.56
C MET A 1 58.67 8.20 -36.03
N ILE A 2 59.29 7.02 -35.93
CA ILE A 2 58.67 5.79 -35.37
C ILE A 2 58.14 5.97 -33.94
N PHE A 3 58.87 6.66 -33.07
CA PHE A 3 58.45 6.90 -31.68
C PHE A 3 57.20 7.80 -31.54
N LEU A 4 56.98 8.75 -32.46
CA LEU A 4 55.78 9.58 -32.44
C LEU A 4 54.53 8.81 -32.90
N ILE A 5 54.69 7.89 -33.85
CA ILE A 5 53.61 7.04 -34.36
C ILE A 5 53.18 6.00 -33.30
N LEU A 6 54.14 5.49 -32.51
CA LEU A 6 53.84 4.56 -31.42
C LEU A 6 53.04 5.24 -30.28
N ALA A 7 53.38 6.50 -29.96
CA ALA A 7 52.71 7.26 -28.92
C ALA A 7 51.26 7.60 -29.26
N THR A 8 50.96 7.91 -30.53
CA THR A 8 49.59 8.22 -30.98
C THR A 8 48.69 6.98 -31.02
N ILE A 9 49.24 5.82 -31.38
CA ILE A 9 48.53 4.53 -31.33
C ILE A 9 48.20 4.14 -29.89
N CYS A 10 49.13 4.32 -28.94
CA CYS A 10 48.88 4.06 -27.51
C CYS A 10 47.78 4.97 -26.94
N ALA A 11 47.76 6.27 -27.28
CA ALA A 11 46.74 7.19 -26.82
C ALA A 11 45.33 6.84 -27.35
N PHE A 12 45.24 6.35 -28.59
CA PHE A 12 43.98 5.94 -29.21
C PHE A 12 43.42 4.65 -28.59
N ILE A 13 44.30 3.69 -28.25
CA ILE A 13 43.93 2.47 -27.53
C ILE A 13 43.41 2.80 -26.12
N ILE A 14 44.03 3.77 -25.43
CA ILE A 14 43.59 4.22 -24.11
C ILE A 14 42.21 4.89 -24.18
N LEU A 15 41.93 5.70 -25.21
CA LEU A 15 40.62 6.33 -25.41
C LEU A 15 39.51 5.30 -25.72
N ILE A 16 39.80 4.25 -26.50
CA ILE A 16 38.86 3.16 -26.77
C ILE A 16 38.58 2.35 -25.50
N LEU A 17 39.61 2.07 -24.69
CA LEU A 17 39.46 1.44 -23.36
C LEU A 17 38.67 2.34 -22.39
N PHE A 18 38.84 3.66 -22.44
CA PHE A 18 38.11 4.59 -21.58
C PHE A 18 36.63 4.73 -22.00
N SER A 19 36.34 4.69 -23.30
CA SER A 19 34.97 4.72 -23.84
C SER A 19 34.17 3.44 -23.56
N THR A 20 34.84 2.28 -23.51
CA THR A 20 34.23 0.98 -23.17
C THR A 20 33.99 0.81 -21.67
N LEU A 21 34.70 1.55 -20.81
CA LEU A 21 34.50 1.53 -19.35
C LEU A 21 33.34 2.40 -18.86
N ASN A 22 32.78 3.27 -19.70
CA ASN A 22 31.81 4.30 -19.27
C ASN A 22 30.37 4.09 -19.76
N THR A 23 29.99 2.86 -20.11
CA THR A 23 28.59 2.51 -20.39
C THR A 23 27.94 1.89 -19.14
N GLU A 24 27.09 2.66 -18.46
CA GLU A 24 26.17 2.14 -17.44
C GLU A 24 25.26 1.06 -18.05
N LYS A 25 25.28 -0.15 -17.47
CA LYS A 25 24.20 -1.12 -17.62
C LYS A 25 23.70 -1.59 -16.26
N ASN A 26 22.44 -1.25 -16.02
CA ASN A 26 21.55 -1.88 -15.06
C ASN A 26 21.43 -3.39 -15.33
N THR A 27 21.67 -4.24 -14.32
CA THR A 27 20.71 -5.11 -13.61
C THR A 27 21.33 -6.42 -13.08
N LYS A 28 20.99 -6.66 -11.80
CA LYS A 28 20.76 -7.92 -11.07
C LYS A 28 21.94 -8.80 -10.57
N ILE A 29 21.95 -8.81 -9.23
CA ILE A 29 22.05 -9.95 -8.29
C ILE A 29 23.45 -10.57 -8.19
N GLY A 30 24.18 -10.13 -7.16
CA GLY A 30 25.47 -10.67 -6.76
C GLY A 30 25.64 -10.77 -5.26
N ASN A 31 26.28 -11.85 -4.85
CA ASN A 31 26.87 -12.14 -3.54
C ASN A 31 28.14 -11.31 -3.36
N TYR A 32 28.25 -10.42 -2.36
CA TYR A 32 29.56 -9.93 -1.89
C TYR A 32 29.61 -9.59 -0.39
N THR A 33 30.81 -9.89 0.10
CA THR A 33 31.40 -9.81 1.44
C THR A 33 31.48 -8.38 2.01
N ILE A 34 31.33 -8.32 3.34
CA ILE A 34 31.43 -7.12 4.19
C ILE A 34 32.89 -6.62 4.21
N THR A 35 33.11 -5.36 3.83
CA THR A 35 34.33 -4.62 4.19
C THR A 35 33.99 -3.35 4.96
N ASN A 36 34.61 -3.22 6.13
CA ASN A 36 34.49 -2.10 7.05
C ASN A 36 35.09 -0.82 6.47
N TYR A 37 34.29 -0.03 5.74
CA TYR A 37 34.68 1.31 5.29
C TYR A 37 33.72 2.38 5.85
N LYS A 38 34.00 2.76 7.10
CA LYS A 38 33.92 4.13 7.68
C LYS A 38 32.68 4.96 7.30
N ARG A 39 31.58 4.93 8.07
CA ARG A 39 31.33 5.54 9.40
C ARG A 39 31.40 7.08 9.50
N THR A 40 31.94 7.83 8.53
CA THR A 40 32.14 9.29 8.69
C THR A 40 31.00 10.18 8.19
N LYS A 41 30.36 9.90 7.03
CA LYS A 41 29.26 10.77 6.52
C LYS A 41 27.99 10.78 7.37
N LYS A 42 27.71 9.67 8.08
CA LYS A 42 26.52 9.55 8.94
C LYS A 42 26.67 10.31 10.26
N GLN A 43 27.91 10.53 10.70
CA GLN A 43 28.22 11.29 11.91
C GLN A 43 28.17 12.80 11.63
N GLU A 44 28.60 13.24 10.43
CA GLU A 44 28.43 14.64 9.98
C GLU A 44 26.96 15.05 9.86
N GLN A 45 26.11 14.17 9.32
CA GLN A 45 24.67 14.44 9.21
C GLN A 45 23.99 14.53 10.58
N CYS A 46 24.44 13.72 11.54
CA CYS A 46 24.00 13.80 12.94
C CYS A 46 24.45 15.11 13.60
N ASN A 47 25.70 15.52 13.38
CA ASN A 47 26.27 16.74 13.95
C ASN A 47 25.57 18.01 13.41
N LYS A 48 25.22 18.04 12.12
CA LYS A 48 24.48 19.15 11.50
C LYS A 48 23.08 19.32 12.12
N TYR A 49 22.37 18.22 12.36
CA TYR A 49 21.04 18.23 12.96
C TYR A 49 21.07 18.61 14.45
N ILE A 50 22.10 18.18 15.19
CA ILE A 50 22.32 18.56 16.61
C ILE A 50 22.59 20.07 16.73
N GLN A 51 23.31 20.64 15.76
CA GLN A 51 23.64 22.07 15.74
C GLN A 51 22.41 22.93 15.45
N GLU A 52 21.49 22.44 14.60
CA GLU A 52 20.21 23.09 14.28
C GLU A 52 19.19 23.02 15.44
N ASN A 53 19.31 22.06 16.38
CA ASN A 53 18.35 21.82 17.46
C ASN A 53 18.92 22.09 18.88
N LYS A 54 20.02 22.86 18.97
CA LYS A 54 20.77 23.15 20.21
C LYS A 54 19.95 23.73 21.38
N ASN A 55 18.77 24.31 21.11
CA ASN A 55 17.93 24.95 22.14
C ASN A 55 17.04 23.98 22.94
N LEU A 56 17.04 22.67 22.63
CA LEU A 56 16.28 21.65 23.38
C LEU A 56 17.08 21.00 24.51
N ILE A 57 18.37 21.34 24.66
CA ILE A 57 19.29 20.62 25.56
C ILE A 57 19.72 21.57 26.69
N LYS A 58 18.92 21.63 27.76
CA LYS A 58 19.41 22.01 29.09
C LYS A 58 19.01 20.98 30.13
N GLN A 59 20.06 20.35 30.65
CA GLN A 59 20.23 19.56 31.88
C GLN A 59 19.66 18.12 31.97
N ASP A 60 20.61 17.22 32.24
CA ASP A 60 20.56 15.90 32.88
C ASP A 60 19.57 14.85 32.35
N LYS A 61 20.06 14.00 31.43
CA LYS A 61 19.59 12.61 31.18
C LYS A 61 20.34 11.96 30.01
N GLN A 62 21.38 11.15 30.30
CA GLN A 62 22.05 10.27 29.31
C GLN A 62 21.12 9.12 28.85
N THR A 63 19.97 8.95 29.51
CA THR A 63 18.78 8.22 29.05
C THR A 63 17.91 9.21 28.24
N ASP A 64 17.78 9.17 26.91
CA ASP A 64 17.85 7.98 26.08
C ASP A 64 17.86 8.39 24.59
N LEU A 65 18.87 9.16 24.16
CA LEU A 65 18.98 9.63 22.76
C LEU A 65 18.88 8.47 21.75
N TYR A 66 19.36 7.29 22.15
CA TYR A 66 19.25 6.04 21.41
C TYR A 66 17.82 5.48 21.38
N GLU A 67 17.11 5.44 22.51
CA GLU A 67 15.70 5.00 22.52
C GLU A 67 14.79 6.02 21.79
N ILE A 68 15.08 7.32 21.85
CA ILE A 68 14.43 8.36 21.03
C ILE A 68 14.66 8.07 19.54
N TYR A 69 15.91 7.80 19.12
CA TYR A 69 16.22 7.43 17.73
C TYR A 69 15.48 6.15 17.29
N LYS A 70 15.44 5.14 18.16
CA LYS A 70 14.75 3.87 17.92
C LYS A 70 13.25 4.08 17.78
N GLN A 71 12.65 4.91 18.63
CA GLN A 71 11.23 5.29 18.58
C GLN A 71 10.91 6.00 17.26
N ILE A 72 11.69 7.03 16.88
CA ILE A 72 11.53 7.74 15.60
C ILE A 72 11.68 6.78 14.41
N LYS A 73 12.64 5.86 14.45
CA LYS A 73 12.84 4.86 13.40
C LYS A 73 11.65 3.90 13.29
N ILE A 74 11.13 3.41 14.42
CA ILE A 74 9.94 2.55 14.47
C ILE A 74 8.72 3.30 13.94
N GLU A 75 8.54 4.57 14.34
CA GLU A 75 7.46 5.44 13.86
C GLU A 75 7.52 5.66 12.36
N ASN A 76 8.71 5.95 11.82
CA ASN A 76 8.92 6.11 10.38
C ASN A 76 8.62 4.83 9.60
N ILE A 77 9.11 3.67 10.07
CA ILE A 77 8.81 2.37 9.47
C ILE A 77 7.30 2.08 9.51
N THR A 78 6.66 2.35 10.65
CA THR A 78 5.22 2.14 10.86
C THR A 78 4.41 3.03 9.94
N LYS A 79 4.77 4.31 9.82
CA LYS A 79 4.15 5.28 8.91
C LYS A 79 4.30 4.83 7.46
N GLN A 80 5.49 4.40 7.04
CA GLN A 80 5.73 3.91 5.68
C GLN A 80 4.87 2.65 5.39
N LYS A 81 4.80 1.71 6.32
CA LYS A 81 3.97 0.50 6.23
C LYS A 81 2.47 0.84 6.20
N MET A 82 2.02 1.82 6.97
CA MET A 82 0.64 2.30 6.92
C MET A 82 0.30 2.92 5.57
N ILE A 83 1.20 3.76 5.03
CA ILE A 83 1.04 4.35 3.70
C ILE A 83 0.95 3.24 2.65
N SER A 84 1.83 2.22 2.71
CA SER A 84 1.79 1.11 1.75
C SER A 84 0.51 0.29 1.86
N LYS A 85 0.04 0.00 3.08
CA LYS A 85 -1.24 -0.70 3.31
C LYS A 85 -2.42 0.08 2.79
N ARG A 86 -2.48 1.39 3.05
CA ARG A 86 -3.55 2.27 2.56
C ARG A 86 -3.54 2.30 1.03
N LYS A 87 -2.36 2.45 0.42
CA LYS A 87 -2.20 2.41 -1.04
C LYS A 87 -2.71 1.09 -1.63
N LYS A 88 -2.31 -0.05 -1.07
CA LYS A 88 -2.77 -1.39 -1.51
C LYS A 88 -4.29 -1.58 -1.37
N GLY A 89 -4.90 -0.99 -0.33
CA GLY A 89 -6.36 -0.95 -0.17
C GLY A 89 -7.03 -0.12 -1.25
N THR A 90 -6.59 1.14 -1.42
CA THR A 90 -7.09 2.06 -2.45
C THR A 90 -6.98 1.51 -3.86
N GLU A 91 -5.85 0.89 -4.21
CA GLU A 91 -5.67 0.25 -5.53
C GLU A 91 -6.68 -0.87 -5.76
N TYR A 92 -6.96 -1.66 -4.72
CA TYR A 92 -7.95 -2.73 -4.80
C TYR A 92 -9.38 -2.20 -4.91
N GLU A 93 -9.74 -1.17 -4.14
CA GLU A 93 -11.04 -0.50 -4.27
C GLU A 93 -11.25 0.03 -5.70
N LEU A 94 -10.22 0.65 -6.30
CA LEU A 94 -10.26 1.13 -7.69
C LEU A 94 -10.37 -0.01 -8.71
N TYR A 95 -9.70 -1.12 -8.47
CA TYR A 95 -9.78 -2.32 -9.30
C TYR A 95 -11.21 -2.91 -9.31
N ILE A 96 -11.81 -3.07 -8.12
CA ILE A 96 -13.20 -3.53 -7.98
C ILE A 96 -14.18 -2.52 -8.61
N ALA A 97 -13.98 -1.23 -8.38
CA ALA A 97 -14.78 -0.18 -9.01
C ALA A 97 -14.73 -0.24 -10.55
N LYS A 98 -13.56 -0.52 -11.13
CA LYS A 98 -13.40 -0.71 -12.58
C LYS A 98 -14.17 -1.94 -13.07
N TYR A 99 -14.13 -3.04 -12.33
CA TYR A 99 -14.90 -4.25 -12.65
C TYR A 99 -16.41 -3.93 -12.75
N PHE A 100 -17.01 -3.35 -11.71
CA PHE A 100 -18.44 -3.00 -11.75
C PHE A 100 -18.77 -1.90 -12.76
N ARG A 101 -17.85 -0.96 -13.03
CA ARG A 101 -18.03 0.04 -14.09
C ARG A 101 -18.16 -0.63 -15.45
N ASN A 102 -17.34 -1.64 -15.75
CA ASN A 102 -17.39 -2.39 -17.00
C ASN A 102 -18.71 -3.18 -17.14
N GLU A 103 -19.30 -3.62 -16.03
CA GLU A 103 -20.65 -4.22 -15.97
C GLU A 103 -21.79 -3.19 -16.12
N GLY A 104 -21.46 -1.91 -16.36
CA GLY A 104 -22.42 -0.83 -16.62
C GLY A 104 -22.95 -0.12 -15.37
N TYR A 105 -22.32 -0.29 -14.21
CA TYR A 105 -22.71 0.45 -13.01
C TYR A 105 -22.10 1.86 -12.97
N LYS A 106 -22.86 2.82 -12.46
CA LYS A 106 -22.33 4.10 -11.98
C LYS A 106 -21.67 3.88 -10.62
N ILE A 107 -20.47 4.40 -10.44
CA ILE A 107 -19.64 4.12 -9.26
C ILE A 107 -19.45 5.37 -8.41
N TYR A 108 -19.59 5.22 -7.09
CA TYR A 108 -19.18 6.18 -6.10
C TYR A 108 -18.14 5.55 -5.16
N MET A 109 -16.94 6.15 -5.12
CA MET A 109 -15.81 5.69 -4.30
C MET A 109 -15.94 6.18 -2.86
N ASN A 110 -16.82 5.56 -2.07
CA ASN A 110 -17.12 5.98 -0.71
C ASN A 110 -15.89 5.96 0.21
N GLY A 111 -15.07 4.91 0.15
CA GLY A 111 -13.83 4.78 0.92
C GLY A 111 -12.79 5.86 0.60
N LEU A 112 -12.63 6.21 -0.68
CA LEU A 112 -11.72 7.28 -1.09
C LEU A 112 -12.22 8.67 -0.72
N ASN A 113 -13.53 8.91 -0.86
CA ASN A 113 -14.13 10.21 -0.63
C ASN A 113 -14.28 10.53 0.88
N ASN A 114 -14.58 9.51 1.69
CA ASN A 114 -14.92 9.69 3.11
C ASN A 114 -13.85 9.13 4.08
N GLY A 115 -12.88 8.35 3.58
CA GLY A 115 -11.79 7.81 4.39
C GLY A 115 -12.32 7.03 5.60
N LYS A 116 -11.88 7.37 6.82
CA LYS A 116 -12.34 6.69 8.05
C LYS A 116 -13.83 6.90 8.39
N LYS A 117 -14.54 7.76 7.64
CA LYS A 117 -15.98 8.03 7.79
C LYS A 117 -16.80 7.32 6.72
N ASP A 118 -16.23 6.30 6.09
CA ASP A 118 -16.88 5.49 5.06
C ASP A 118 -17.95 4.54 5.64
N ASP A 119 -18.08 4.47 6.96
CA ASP A 119 -18.99 3.57 7.67
C ASP A 119 -18.86 2.13 7.13
N GLY A 120 -17.64 1.66 6.81
CA GLY A 120 -17.37 0.28 6.37
C GLY A 120 -17.83 -0.09 4.95
N ILE A 121 -18.22 0.89 4.13
CA ILE A 121 -18.60 0.68 2.72
C ILE A 121 -17.56 1.37 1.84
N ASP A 122 -16.81 0.63 1.02
CA ASP A 122 -15.74 1.22 0.20
C ASP A 122 -16.26 1.74 -1.14
N VAL A 123 -17.16 0.98 -1.78
CA VAL A 123 -17.68 1.28 -3.12
C VAL A 123 -19.19 1.15 -3.14
N ILE A 124 -19.86 2.12 -3.75
CA ILE A 124 -21.31 2.11 -3.97
C ILE A 124 -21.58 2.13 -5.46
N CYS A 125 -22.31 1.13 -5.93
CA CYS A 125 -22.64 0.98 -7.35
C CYS A 125 -24.14 1.19 -7.57
N HIS A 126 -24.51 1.88 -8.64
CA HIS A 126 -25.90 2.09 -9.04
C HIS A 126 -26.12 1.72 -10.50
N LYS A 127 -27.15 0.91 -10.75
CA LYS A 127 -27.63 0.58 -12.11
C LYS A 127 -29.15 0.38 -12.03
N ASP A 128 -29.90 1.09 -12.85
CA ASP A 128 -31.37 1.04 -12.87
C ASP A 128 -31.99 1.18 -11.46
N LYS A 129 -32.80 0.20 -11.04
CA LYS A 129 -33.40 0.09 -9.70
C LYS A 129 -32.56 -0.75 -8.73
N GLU A 130 -31.25 -0.91 -8.97
CA GLU A 130 -30.34 -1.63 -8.09
C GLU A 130 -29.28 -0.70 -7.48
N THR A 131 -29.01 -0.89 -6.19
CA THR A 131 -27.83 -0.36 -5.48
C THR A 131 -27.03 -1.53 -4.93
N ILE A 132 -25.71 -1.49 -5.12
CA ILE A 132 -24.79 -2.43 -4.49
C ILE A 132 -23.92 -1.65 -3.52
N LEU A 133 -23.85 -2.13 -2.28
CA LEU A 133 -22.92 -1.69 -1.25
C LEU A 133 -21.79 -2.70 -1.19
N ILE A 134 -20.54 -2.25 -1.27
CA ILE A 134 -19.37 -3.12 -1.39
C ILE A 134 -18.32 -2.77 -0.35
N GLN A 135 -17.84 -3.78 0.37
CA GLN A 135 -16.59 -3.72 1.13
C GLN A 135 -15.53 -4.57 0.44
N CYS A 136 -14.34 -4.02 0.30
CA CYS A 136 -13.16 -4.58 -0.33
C CYS A 136 -12.08 -4.88 0.73
N LYS A 137 -11.57 -6.12 0.78
CA LYS A 137 -10.45 -6.51 1.65
C LYS A 137 -9.30 -7.09 0.82
N ASN A 138 -8.22 -6.31 0.69
CA ASN A 138 -6.98 -6.76 0.04
C ASN A 138 -5.96 -7.29 1.05
N TRP A 139 -6.23 -8.44 1.68
CA TRP A 139 -5.43 -8.96 2.79
C TRP A 139 -4.65 -10.23 2.39
N LYS A 140 -3.44 -10.37 2.91
CA LYS A 140 -2.64 -11.60 2.75
C LYS A 140 -3.23 -12.80 3.51
N TYR A 141 -3.98 -12.54 4.57
CA TYR A 141 -4.57 -13.59 5.41
C TYR A 141 -6.08 -13.66 5.15
N PRO A 142 -6.68 -14.86 5.27
CA PRO A 142 -8.12 -15.03 5.14
C PRO A 142 -8.88 -14.15 6.14
N ILE A 143 -10.00 -13.59 5.68
CA ILE A 143 -10.91 -12.81 6.52
C ILE A 143 -11.58 -13.70 7.58
N GLU A 144 -12.21 -13.05 8.57
CA GLU A 144 -12.94 -13.71 9.64
C GLU A 144 -14.43 -13.41 9.56
N GLN A 145 -15.26 -14.29 10.15
CA GLN A 145 -16.71 -14.12 10.20
C GLN A 145 -17.13 -12.75 10.74
N LYS A 146 -16.41 -12.25 11.76
CA LYS A 146 -16.68 -10.94 12.36
C LYS A 146 -16.58 -9.79 11.35
N ASP A 147 -15.75 -9.92 10.32
CA ASP A 147 -15.53 -8.87 9.33
C ASP A 147 -16.75 -8.74 8.40
N ILE A 148 -17.36 -9.87 8.02
CA ILE A 148 -18.62 -9.89 7.25
C ILE A 148 -19.78 -9.39 8.11
N ARG A 149 -19.86 -9.81 9.38
CA ARG A 149 -20.91 -9.36 10.30
C ARG A 149 -20.87 -7.84 10.53
N ALA A 150 -19.67 -7.27 10.68
CA ALA A 150 -19.50 -5.83 10.79
C ALA A 150 -20.04 -5.11 9.53
N PHE A 151 -19.62 -5.57 8.34
CA PHE A 151 -20.08 -5.02 7.06
C PHE A 151 -21.60 -5.08 6.88
N ILE A 152 -22.26 -6.16 7.30
CA ILE A 152 -23.73 -6.25 7.27
C ILE A 152 -24.37 -5.15 8.14
N GLY A 153 -23.85 -4.96 9.36
CA GLY A 153 -24.33 -3.92 10.27
C GLY A 153 -24.15 -2.52 9.68
N ASP A 154 -22.98 -2.26 9.12
CA ASP A 154 -22.63 -1.03 8.42
C ASP A 154 -23.59 -0.73 7.25
N CYS A 155 -23.91 -1.75 6.45
CA CYS A 155 -24.90 -1.65 5.39
C CYS A 155 -26.29 -1.30 5.92
N HIS A 156 -26.74 -1.89 7.04
CA HIS A 156 -28.02 -1.54 7.64
C HIS A 156 -28.07 -0.09 8.09
N VAL A 157 -27.01 0.40 8.72
CA VAL A 157 -26.90 1.80 9.12
C VAL A 157 -26.98 2.72 7.90
N TYR A 158 -26.22 2.42 6.84
CA TYR A 158 -26.25 3.19 5.60
C TYR A 158 -27.64 3.20 4.95
N ILE A 159 -28.30 2.04 4.86
CA ILE A 159 -29.63 1.90 4.26
C ILE A 159 -30.64 2.75 5.02
N ASN A 160 -30.64 2.67 6.35
CA ASN A 160 -31.56 3.43 7.20
C ASN A 160 -31.35 4.94 7.07
N LYS A 161 -30.09 5.40 7.10
CA LYS A 161 -29.75 6.82 6.89
C LYS A 161 -30.19 7.35 5.52
N ASN A 162 -30.25 6.49 4.50
CA ASN A 162 -30.52 6.84 3.11
C ASN A 162 -31.86 6.28 2.58
N ALA A 163 -32.80 5.92 3.46
CA ALA A 163 -34.01 5.18 3.11
C ALA A 163 -34.85 5.86 2.03
N ALA A 164 -34.96 7.19 2.06
CA ALA A 164 -35.71 7.95 1.08
C ALA A 164 -35.14 7.82 -0.35
N PHE A 165 -33.81 7.86 -0.48
CA PHE A 165 -33.11 7.71 -1.76
C PHE A 165 -33.12 6.26 -2.26
N LEU A 166 -33.00 5.30 -1.35
CA LEU A 166 -32.96 3.87 -1.64
C LEU A 166 -34.36 3.24 -1.81
N ARG A 167 -35.42 4.02 -1.60
CA ARG A 167 -36.80 3.55 -1.75
C ARG A 167 -37.03 2.94 -3.13
N ASN A 168 -37.65 1.77 -3.18
CA ASN A 168 -37.95 1.00 -4.38
C ASN A 168 -36.72 0.53 -5.19
N ARG A 169 -35.53 0.51 -4.56
CA ARG A 169 -34.33 -0.10 -5.14
C ARG A 169 -34.10 -1.47 -4.52
N LYS A 170 -33.70 -2.44 -5.33
CA LYS A 170 -33.09 -3.68 -4.86
C LYS A 170 -31.71 -3.34 -4.31
N ILE A 171 -31.44 -3.75 -3.07
CA ILE A 171 -30.16 -3.52 -2.42
C ILE A 171 -29.41 -4.84 -2.33
N ARG A 172 -28.16 -4.85 -2.77
CA ARG A 172 -27.22 -5.97 -2.61
C ARG A 172 -26.07 -5.53 -1.71
N LYS A 173 -25.64 -6.41 -0.82
CA LYS A 173 -24.50 -6.22 0.07
C LYS A 173 -23.44 -7.22 -0.38
N ILE A 174 -22.30 -6.75 -0.87
CA ILE A 174 -21.24 -7.62 -1.40
C ILE A 174 -19.96 -7.40 -0.61
N PHE A 175 -19.46 -8.46 0.01
CA PHE A 175 -18.16 -8.49 0.66
C PHE A 175 -17.15 -9.15 -0.29
N ILE A 176 -16.12 -8.40 -0.68
CA ILE A 176 -15.13 -8.85 -1.67
C ILE A 176 -13.74 -8.95 -1.04
N THR A 177 -13.09 -10.09 -1.22
CA THR A 177 -11.70 -10.32 -0.79
C THR A 177 -10.78 -10.68 -1.96
N SER A 178 -9.51 -10.30 -1.86
CA SER A 178 -8.48 -10.72 -2.82
C SER A 178 -7.86 -12.07 -2.49
N ASN A 179 -8.01 -12.54 -1.24
CA ASN A 179 -7.46 -13.81 -0.79
C ASN A 179 -8.37 -14.98 -1.19
N GLU A 180 -7.82 -15.94 -1.91
CA GLU A 180 -8.52 -17.14 -2.36
C GLU A 180 -8.76 -18.15 -1.23
N GLU A 181 -7.92 -18.15 -0.21
CA GLU A 181 -8.12 -18.95 0.99
C GLU A 181 -9.29 -18.39 1.81
N THR A 182 -10.25 -19.25 2.14
CA THR A 182 -11.40 -18.90 2.99
C THR A 182 -11.47 -19.86 4.19
N LYS A 183 -11.74 -19.31 5.38
CA LYS A 183 -11.88 -20.12 6.61
C LYS A 183 -13.24 -20.83 6.62
N LYS A 184 -13.30 -22.06 7.17
CA LYS A 184 -14.55 -22.83 7.23
C LYS A 184 -15.71 -22.10 7.93
N ALA A 185 -15.42 -21.35 8.99
CA ALA A 185 -16.41 -20.53 9.70
C ALA A 185 -17.02 -19.43 8.82
N VAL A 186 -16.22 -18.86 7.91
CA VAL A 186 -16.71 -17.86 6.93
C VAL A 186 -17.63 -18.53 5.92
N GLU A 187 -17.23 -19.69 5.37
CA GLU A 187 -18.07 -20.43 4.41
C GLU A 187 -19.45 -20.78 5.00
N LEU A 188 -19.48 -21.31 6.22
CA LEU A 188 -20.71 -21.68 6.91
C LEU A 188 -21.58 -20.44 7.15
N TYR A 189 -20.99 -19.36 7.66
CA TYR A 189 -21.72 -18.13 7.93
C TYR A 189 -22.32 -17.51 6.66
N VAL A 190 -21.55 -17.43 5.57
CA VAL A 190 -22.05 -16.92 4.28
C VAL A 190 -23.18 -17.80 3.76
N LYS A 191 -23.04 -19.12 3.85
CA LYS A 191 -24.08 -20.06 3.42
C LYS A 191 -25.39 -19.86 4.19
N GLU A 192 -25.31 -19.67 5.50
CA GLU A 192 -26.47 -19.39 6.37
C GLU A 192 -27.09 -18.00 6.10
N ASN A 193 -26.28 -17.04 5.62
CA ASN A 193 -26.68 -15.64 5.41
C ASN A 193 -26.70 -15.23 3.93
N GLN A 194 -26.86 -16.17 3.01
CA GLN A 194 -26.80 -15.91 1.56
C GLN A 194 -27.92 -14.99 1.04
N ALA A 195 -29.04 -14.88 1.76
CA ALA A 195 -30.11 -13.94 1.45
C ALA A 195 -29.75 -12.49 1.84
N GLU A 196 -28.76 -12.33 2.70
CA GLU A 196 -28.39 -11.07 3.34
C GLU A 196 -27.10 -10.49 2.75
N VAL A 197 -26.10 -11.32 2.47
CA VAL A 197 -24.79 -10.90 1.95
C VAL A 197 -24.26 -11.85 0.89
N GLU A 198 -23.67 -11.27 -0.15
CA GLU A 198 -22.88 -12.01 -1.13
C GLU A 198 -21.40 -11.93 -0.75
N TYR A 199 -20.70 -13.05 -0.78
CA TYR A 199 -19.26 -13.12 -0.56
C TYR A 199 -18.58 -13.54 -1.85
N ILE A 200 -17.65 -12.72 -2.34
CA ILE A 200 -16.97 -12.94 -3.62
C ILE A 200 -15.47 -12.84 -3.41
N THR A 201 -14.73 -13.76 -4.02
CA THR A 201 -13.28 -13.66 -4.14
C THR A 201 -12.94 -13.12 -5.52
N ILE A 202 -12.26 -11.97 -5.58
CA ILE A 202 -11.71 -11.42 -6.81
C ILE A 202 -10.22 -11.14 -6.57
N PRO A 203 -9.31 -12.03 -7.01
CA PRO A 203 -7.88 -11.83 -6.83
C PRO A 203 -7.42 -10.61 -7.63
N MET A 204 -6.45 -9.87 -7.08
CA MET A 204 -5.74 -8.82 -7.80
C MET A 204 -4.29 -9.28 -7.92
N PHE A 205 -3.86 -9.53 -9.16
CA PHE A 205 -2.47 -9.88 -9.45
C PHE A 205 -1.58 -8.68 -9.10
N ASP A 206 -0.60 -8.90 -8.22
CA ASP A 206 0.47 -7.93 -7.89
C ASP A 206 1.49 -7.88 -9.05
#